data_AF-A0A7Z2VT72-F1
#
_entry.id   AF-A0A7Z2VT72-F1
#
_cell.length_a   1.000
_cell.length_b   1.000
_cell.length_c   1.000
_cell.angle_alpha   90.00
_cell.angle_beta   90.00
_cell.angle_gamma   90.00
#
_symmetry.space_group_name_H-M   'P 1'
#
loop_
_entity.id
_entity.type
_entity.pdbx_description
1 polymer ?
#
loop_
_entity_poly.entity_id
_entity_poly.type
_entity_poly.pdbx_seq_one_letter_code
_entity_poly.pdbx_strand_id
1 'polypeptide(L)'
;MKKILAIVLIAASAAAGALECDKSAALNVKVMMRDLATWRTEGDHVAVYWTFAIENNPRAKQLQMVRTYADTDACLTGGAREIHFYRKKKLMGIASPTSGIRLVD
;
A
#
# COMPACT_ATOMS: atom_id res chain seq x y z
N MET A 1 30.65 -4.45 51.51
CA MET A 1 29.51 -5.09 50.83
C MET A 1 28.89 -4.09 49.85
N LYS A 2 29.20 -4.20 48.56
CA LYS A 2 28.78 -3.23 47.53
C LYS A 2 28.02 -4.00 46.45
N LYS A 3 26.69 -3.89 46.50
CA LYS A 3 25.76 -4.53 45.57
C LYS A 3 25.84 -3.75 44.25
N ILE A 4 26.32 -4.40 43.18
CA ILE A 4 26.26 -3.82 41.83
C ILE A 4 25.12 -4.53 41.10
N LEU A 5 24.06 -3.76 40.82
CA LEU A 5 22.89 -4.18 40.08
C LEU A 5 23.26 -4.63 38.67
N ALA A 6 22.80 -5.81 38.28
CA ALA A 6 22.74 -6.24 36.88
C ALA A 6 21.59 -5.48 36.19
N ILE A 7 21.90 -4.69 35.17
CA ILE A 7 20.91 -4.05 34.30
C ILE A 7 20.67 -5.00 33.12
N VAL A 8 19.53 -5.68 33.11
CA VAL A 8 19.04 -6.41 31.94
C VAL A 8 18.32 -5.39 31.07
N LEU A 9 18.93 -5.00 29.94
CA LEU A 9 18.23 -4.29 28.87
C LEU A 9 17.34 -5.32 28.16
N ILE A 10 16.06 -5.39 28.54
CA ILE A 10 15.04 -6.03 27.73
C ILE A 10 14.77 -5.07 26.56
N ALA A 11 15.34 -5.38 25.39
CA ALA A 11 14.92 -4.78 24.14
C ALA A 11 13.48 -5.22 23.88
N ALA A 12 12.52 -4.42 24.34
CA ALA A 12 11.13 -4.52 23.91
C ALA A 12 11.08 -4.10 22.45
N SER A 13 11.27 -5.07 21.55
CA SER A 13 10.85 -4.94 20.16
C SER A 13 9.33 -4.84 20.18
N ALA A 14 8.84 -3.61 20.31
CA ALA A 14 7.46 -3.28 19.99
C ALA A 14 7.29 -3.58 18.50
N ALA A 15 6.86 -4.81 18.20
CA ALA A 15 6.14 -5.09 16.98
C ALA A 15 4.91 -4.19 17.04
N ALA A 16 5.02 -3.01 16.43
CA ALA A 16 3.91 -2.13 16.19
C ALA A 16 2.84 -3.00 15.54
N GLY A 17 1.74 -3.20 16.26
CA GLY A 17 0.62 -3.98 15.77
C GLY A 17 0.23 -3.42 14.41
N ALA A 18 0.51 -4.18 13.35
CA ALA A 18 -0.33 -4.11 12.18
C ALA A 18 -1.74 -4.29 12.73
N LEU A 19 -2.59 -3.27 12.58
CA LEU A 19 -4.03 -3.47 12.61
C LEU A 19 -4.27 -4.76 11.83
N GLU A 20 -4.75 -5.81 12.50
CA GLU A 20 -4.91 -7.10 11.86
C GLU A 20 -5.72 -6.87 10.60
N CYS A 21 -5.10 -7.15 9.46
CA CYS A 21 -5.68 -6.89 8.17
C CYS A 21 -6.97 -7.72 8.07
N ASP A 22 -8.12 -7.04 8.02
CA ASP A 22 -9.39 -7.69 7.73
C ASP A 22 -9.43 -8.05 6.25
N LYS A 23 -9.08 -9.31 5.95
CA LYS A 23 -9.07 -9.84 4.59
C LYS A 23 -10.45 -9.82 3.95
N SER A 24 -11.54 -9.91 4.73
CA SER A 24 -12.90 -9.84 4.20
C SER A 24 -13.22 -8.42 3.72
N ALA A 25 -12.90 -7.42 4.55
CA ALA A 25 -13.03 -6.01 4.16
C ALA A 25 -12.14 -5.67 2.94
N ALA A 26 -10.90 -6.16 2.91
CA ALA A 26 -9.99 -5.94 1.79
C ALA A 26 -10.48 -6.62 0.49
N LEU A 27 -11.06 -7.82 0.57
CA LEU A 27 -11.70 -8.46 -0.58
C LEU A 27 -12.86 -7.62 -1.10
N ASN A 28 -13.70 -7.07 -0.23
CA ASN A 28 -14.80 -6.19 -0.63
C ASN A 28 -14.28 -4.94 -1.34
N VAL A 29 -13.24 -4.28 -0.82
CA VAL A 29 -12.59 -3.15 -1.48
C VAL A 29 -12.03 -3.56 -2.85
N LYS A 30 -11.35 -4.70 -2.94
CA LYS A 30 -10.81 -5.21 -4.20
C LYS A 30 -11.89 -5.49 -5.23
N VAL A 31 -13.05 -5.99 -4.82
CA VAL A 31 -14.22 -6.18 -5.70
C VAL A 31 -14.71 -4.83 -6.23
N MET A 32 -14.94 -3.84 -5.36
CA MET A 32 -15.34 -2.49 -5.80
C MET A 32 -14.32 -1.83 -6.73
N MET A 33 -13.03 -2.07 -6.52
CA MET A 33 -11.98 -1.51 -7.37
C MET A 33 -11.95 -2.09 -8.78
N ARG A 34 -12.56 -3.26 -9.05
CA ARG A 34 -12.61 -3.84 -10.40
C ARG A 34 -13.36 -2.96 -11.41
N ASP A 35 -14.32 -2.18 -10.94
CA ASP A 35 -15.06 -1.25 -11.80
C ASP A 35 -14.23 0.00 -12.13
N LEU A 36 -13.24 0.31 -11.29
CA LEU A 36 -12.43 1.52 -11.34
C LEU A 36 -11.05 1.30 -11.96
N ALA A 37 -10.55 0.06 -11.95
CA ALA A 37 -9.23 -0.28 -12.45
C ALA A 37 -9.15 -1.73 -12.92
N THR A 38 -8.27 -1.97 -13.89
CA THR A 38 -7.76 -3.30 -14.19
C THR A 38 -6.31 -3.41 -13.72
N TRP A 39 -5.83 -4.61 -13.41
CA TRP A 39 -4.45 -4.79 -12.97
C TRP A 39 -3.87 -6.10 -13.45
N ARG A 40 -2.55 -6.13 -13.57
CA ARG A 40 -1.77 -7.34 -13.92
C ARG A 40 -0.35 -7.20 -13.41
N THR A 41 0.33 -8.33 -13.22
CA THR A 41 1.76 -8.34 -12.94
C THR A 41 2.53 -8.08 -14.24
N GLU A 42 3.46 -7.13 -14.21
CA GLU A 42 4.36 -6.81 -15.32
C GLU A 42 5.80 -6.84 -14.83
N GLY A 43 6.52 -7.92 -15.15
CA GLY A 43 7.87 -8.12 -14.62
C GLY A 43 7.89 -8.20 -13.10
N ASP A 44 8.46 -7.19 -12.46
CA ASP A 44 8.71 -7.10 -11.02
C ASP A 44 7.66 -6.30 -10.23
N HIS A 45 6.68 -5.71 -10.90
CA HIS A 45 5.66 -4.87 -10.25
C HIS A 45 4.24 -5.23 -10.69
N VAL A 46 3.26 -4.75 -9.93
CA VAL A 46 1.85 -4.76 -10.36
C VAL A 46 1.58 -3.47 -11.13
N ALA A 47 1.08 -3.58 -12.35
CA ALA A 47 0.59 -2.46 -13.12
C ALA A 47 -0.94 -2.34 -12.94
N VAL A 48 -1.39 -1.22 -12.40
CA VAL A 48 -2.81 -0.86 -12.21
C VAL A 48 -3.18 0.19 -13.24
N TYR A 49 -4.26 -0.04 -13.98
CA TYR A 49 -4.74 0.82 -15.06
C TYR A 49 -6.12 1.35 -14.70
N TRP A 50 -6.20 2.64 -14.37
CA TRP A 50 -7.46 3.32 -14.07
C TRP A 50 -8.36 3.35 -15.32
N THR A 51 -9.62 2.92 -15.17
CA THR A 51 -10.61 2.92 -16.25
C THR A 51 -11.28 4.29 -16.39
N PHE A 52 -11.44 5.01 -15.28
CA PHE A 52 -12.09 6.32 -15.21
C PHE A 52 -11.08 7.48 -15.13
N ALA A 53 -11.57 8.73 -15.27
CA ALA A 53 -10.76 9.94 -15.25
C ALA A 53 -10.32 10.36 -13.83
N ILE A 54 -9.40 9.57 -13.26
CA ILE A 54 -8.85 9.83 -11.93
C ILE A 54 -8.17 11.20 -11.84
N GLU A 55 -7.55 11.68 -12.93
CA GLU A 55 -6.86 12.97 -13.00
C GLU A 55 -7.77 14.17 -12.73
N ASN A 56 -9.09 14.00 -12.89
CA ASN A 56 -10.07 15.04 -12.62
C ASN A 56 -10.39 15.19 -11.12
N ASN A 57 -9.97 14.25 -10.28
CA ASN A 57 -10.11 14.37 -8.83
C ASN A 57 -9.03 15.28 -8.25
N PRO A 58 -9.28 15.96 -7.11
CA PRO A 58 -8.23 16.64 -6.36
C PRO A 58 -7.06 15.72 -6.03
N ARG A 59 -5.84 16.25 -6.02
CA ARG A 59 -4.61 15.47 -5.81
C ARG A 59 -4.65 14.62 -4.54
N ALA A 60 -5.22 15.14 -3.45
CA ALA A 60 -5.39 14.40 -2.20
C ALA A 60 -6.25 13.13 -2.38
N LYS A 61 -7.33 13.22 -3.17
CA LYS A 61 -8.21 12.09 -3.48
C LYS A 61 -7.52 11.08 -4.41
N GLN A 62 -6.74 11.55 -5.39
CA GLN A 62 -5.92 10.65 -6.22
C GLN A 62 -4.95 9.83 -5.36
N LEU A 63 -4.24 10.50 -4.44
CA LEU A 63 -3.32 9.84 -3.52
C LEU A 63 -4.03 8.87 -2.59
N GLN A 64 -5.21 9.24 -2.09
CA GLN A 64 -6.05 8.36 -1.28
C GLN A 64 -6.40 7.08 -2.04
N MET A 65 -6.79 7.17 -3.32
CA MET A 65 -7.14 5.99 -4.13
C MET A 65 -5.95 5.07 -4.38
N VAL A 66 -4.78 5.64 -4.70
CA VAL A 66 -3.51 4.89 -4.83
C VAL A 66 -3.20 4.15 -3.53
N ARG A 67 -3.31 4.85 -2.40
CA ARG A 67 -3.05 4.28 -1.07
C ARG A 67 -4.04 3.18 -0.71
N THR A 68 -5.33 3.40 -0.92
CA THR A 68 -6.38 2.40 -0.66
C THR A 68 -6.12 1.11 -1.44
N TYR A 69 -5.73 1.22 -2.72
CA TYR A 69 -5.38 0.03 -3.50
C TYR A 69 -4.14 -0.67 -2.93
N ALA A 70 -3.06 0.07 -2.65
CA ALA A 70 -1.82 -0.51 -2.13
C ALA A 70 -2.01 -1.19 -0.76
N ASP A 71 -2.75 -0.57 0.16
CA ASP A 71 -3.06 -1.12 1.48
C ASP A 71 -3.93 -2.38 1.36
N THR A 72 -4.91 -2.37 0.46
CA THR A 72 -5.77 -3.54 0.16
C THR A 72 -4.94 -4.69 -0.43
N ASP A 73 -4.06 -4.38 -1.38
CA ASP A 73 -3.20 -5.37 -2.01
C ASP A 73 -2.22 -5.99 -1.02
N ALA A 74 -1.58 -5.17 -0.18
CA ALA A 74 -0.69 -5.63 0.87
C ALA A 74 -1.42 -6.52 1.90
N CYS A 75 -2.62 -6.12 2.30
CA CYS A 75 -3.48 -6.91 3.19
C CYS A 75 -3.79 -8.30 2.60
N LEU A 76 -4.14 -8.37 1.31
CA LEU A 76 -4.50 -9.64 0.67
C LEU A 76 -3.30 -10.52 0.32
N THR A 77 -2.16 -9.92 0.01
CA THR A 77 -0.94 -10.65 -0.40
C THR A 77 0.01 -10.95 0.75
N GLY A 78 -0.19 -10.33 1.92
CA GLY A 78 0.64 -10.51 3.11
C GLY A 78 1.85 -9.57 3.17
N GLY A 79 1.97 -8.58 2.29
CA GLY A 79 3.04 -7.59 2.33
C GLY A 79 2.99 -6.57 1.21
N ALA A 80 3.66 -5.43 1.41
CA ALA A 80 3.79 -4.41 0.38
C ALA A 80 4.67 -4.90 -0.79
N ARG A 81 4.34 -4.48 -2.01
CA ARG A 81 5.11 -4.75 -3.23
C ARG A 81 5.10 -3.52 -4.14
N GLU A 82 5.95 -3.50 -5.16
CA GLU A 82 5.94 -2.43 -6.16
C GLU A 82 4.63 -2.44 -6.96
N ILE A 83 3.96 -1.28 -7.01
CA ILE A 83 2.74 -1.06 -7.76
C ILE A 83 2.85 0.26 -8.52
N HIS A 84 2.67 0.19 -9.83
CA HIS A 84 2.63 1.34 -10.71
C HIS A 84 1.20 1.60 -11.18
N PHE A 85 0.76 2.86 -11.07
CA PHE A 85 -0.59 3.28 -11.39
C PHE A 85 -0.59 4.11 -12.66
N TYR A 86 -1.37 3.70 -13.65
CA TYR A 86 -1.41 4.28 -14.97
C TYR A 86 -2.81 4.77 -15.35
N ARG A 87 -2.85 5.80 -16.18
CA ARG A 87 -4.04 6.18 -16.95
C ARG A 87 -3.63 6.54 -18.36
N LYS A 88 -4.34 6.01 -19.36
CA LYS A 88 -4.04 6.27 -20.80
C LYS A 88 -2.52 6.12 -21.11
N LYS A 89 -1.89 5.08 -20.55
CA LYS A 89 -0.43 4.79 -20.66
C LYS A 89 0.52 5.80 -19.98
N LYS A 90 0.02 6.84 -19.30
CA LYS A 90 0.83 7.73 -18.46
C LYS A 90 0.93 7.16 -17.04
N LEU A 91 2.14 7.08 -16.51
CA LEU A 91 2.37 6.77 -15.09
C LEU A 91 1.91 7.96 -14.24
N MET A 92 1.05 7.68 -13.26
CA MET A 92 0.41 8.67 -12.40
C MET A 92 0.72 8.50 -10.92
N GLY A 93 1.13 7.30 -10.50
CA GLY A 93 1.42 7.03 -9.11
C GLY A 93 2.26 5.78 -8.94
N ILE A 94 2.96 5.72 -7.81
CA ILE A 94 3.80 4.60 -7.40
C ILE A 94 3.50 4.31 -5.93
N ALA A 95 3.29 3.04 -5.62
CA ALA A 95 3.40 2.52 -4.26
C ALA A 95 4.59 1.57 -4.21
N SER A 96 5.55 1.91 -3.36
CA SER A 96 6.83 1.24 -3.23
C SER A 96 7.07 0.85 -1.77
N PRO A 97 7.52 -0.38 -1.46
CA PRO A 97 7.91 -0.75 -0.11
C PRO A 97 9.08 0.07 0.43
N THR A 98 9.91 0.63 -0.46
CA THR A 98 11.16 1.33 -0.09
C THR A 98 11.00 2.84 -0.12
N SER A 99 10.27 3.38 -1.10
CA SER A 99 10.12 4.83 -1.29
C SER A 99 8.75 5.37 -0.88
N GLY A 100 7.85 4.51 -0.41
CA GLY A 100 6.51 4.88 0.02
C GLY A 100 5.53 5.08 -1.14
N ILE A 101 4.46 5.84 -0.87
CA ILE A 101 3.36 6.06 -1.82
C ILE A 101 3.36 7.51 -2.28
N ARG A 102 3.34 7.72 -3.60
CA ARG A 102 3.36 9.06 -4.21
C ARG A 102 2.63 9.10 -5.54
N LEU A 103 2.20 10.30 -5.92
CA LEU A 103 1.77 10.59 -7.27
C LEU A 103 2.98 11.04 -8.11
N VAL A 104 2.88 10.85 -9.42
CA VAL A 104 3.85 11.32 -10.42
C VAL A 104 3.24 12.53 -11.12
N ASP A 105 4.02 13.60 -11.22
CA ASP A 105 3.63 14.84 -11.91
C ASP A 105 3.83 14.72 -13.44
#